data_AF-A0A9R0WKE6-F1
#
_entry.id   AF-A0A9R0WKE6-F1
#
_cell.length_a   1.000
_cell.length_b   1.000
_cell.length_c   1.000
_cell.angle_alpha   90.00
_cell.angle_beta   90.00
_cell.angle_gamma   90.00
#
_symmetry.space_group_name_H-M   'P 1'
#
loop_
_entity.id
_entity.type
_entity.pdbx_description
1 polymer ?
#
loop_
_entity_poly.entity_id
_entity_poly.type
_entity_poly.pdbx_seq_one_letter_code
_entity_poly.pdbx_strand_id
1 'polypeptide(L)'
;MALASFAVSPPIAACAAVLRRAMSFSSVSAASQTRVGVVQMTSVGDLDANYATCSRLTKEAAAAGVKFLCFPEVFSFIGSKDGESVKLAEPLDGPIMQRYCSLANESSIWLSLGGFQERGPDDSHQYNTHVLIDESGKVRSSYRKIHLFDVDVPGNMVYKESRFTTAG
;
A
#
# COMPACT_ATOMS: atom_id res chain seq x y z
N MET A 1 -31.70 6.34 48.49
CA MET A 1 -32.50 5.50 49.41
C MET A 1 -33.22 4.50 48.50
N ALA A 2 -32.91 3.21 48.45
CA ALA A 2 -32.42 2.31 49.46
C ALA A 2 -31.38 1.29 48.92
N LEU A 3 -30.53 0.83 49.82
CA LEU A 3 -29.72 -0.39 49.73
C LEU A 3 -30.63 -1.62 49.74
N ALA A 4 -30.23 -2.69 49.05
CA ALA A 4 -30.21 -4.03 49.64
C ALA A 4 -29.36 -4.98 48.79
N SER A 5 -28.29 -5.47 49.41
CA SER A 5 -27.50 -6.63 48.99
C SER A 5 -28.19 -7.89 49.53
N PHE A 6 -28.18 -8.98 48.75
CA PHE A 6 -28.27 -10.33 49.30
C PHE A 6 -27.30 -11.24 48.55
N ALA A 7 -26.30 -11.72 49.30
CA ALA A 7 -25.44 -12.82 48.92
C ALA A 7 -26.04 -14.13 49.43
N VAL A 8 -26.12 -15.14 48.58
CA VAL A 8 -26.18 -16.55 48.98
C VAL A 8 -25.31 -17.35 48.02
N SER A 9 -24.30 -18.02 48.57
CA SER A 9 -23.39 -18.96 47.89
C SER A 9 -23.91 -20.41 47.99
N PRO A 10 -23.35 -21.38 47.23
CA PRO A 10 -24.08 -22.49 46.60
C PRO A 10 -23.93 -23.86 47.30
N PRO A 11 -24.53 -24.93 46.75
CA PRO A 11 -23.87 -26.23 46.74
C PRO A 11 -23.80 -26.87 45.34
N ILE A 12 -22.56 -26.94 44.85
CA ILE A 12 -21.80 -28.10 44.34
C ILE A 12 -22.54 -29.25 43.59
N ALA A 13 -22.01 -29.48 42.37
CA ALA A 13 -21.84 -30.73 41.60
C ALA A 13 -22.98 -31.29 40.74
N ALA A 14 -22.78 -31.28 39.42
CA ALA A 14 -22.34 -32.48 38.70
C ALA A 14 -21.94 -32.20 37.23
N CYS A 15 -20.73 -32.64 36.89
CA CYS A 15 -20.23 -33.11 35.59
C CYS A 15 -20.90 -32.67 34.27
N ALA A 16 -20.19 -31.80 33.54
CA ALA A 16 -19.98 -31.99 32.09
C ALA A 16 -18.60 -31.43 31.73
N ALA A 17 -17.56 -32.26 31.88
CA ALA A 17 -16.21 -31.95 31.43
C ALA A 17 -16.17 -31.99 29.89
N VAL A 18 -16.51 -30.87 29.25
CA VAL A 18 -15.97 -30.61 27.91
C VAL A 18 -14.55 -30.13 28.14
N LEU A 19 -13.58 -31.03 27.91
CA LEU A 19 -12.17 -30.66 27.80
C LEU A 19 -12.04 -29.56 26.73
N ARG A 20 -12.10 -28.30 27.15
CA ARG A 20 -11.43 -27.23 26.42
C ARG A 20 -9.96 -27.54 26.59
N ARG A 21 -9.40 -28.22 25.59
CA ARG A 21 -7.96 -28.31 25.40
C ARG A 21 -7.50 -26.86 25.30
N ALA A 22 -7.03 -26.31 26.42
CA ALA A 22 -6.26 -25.08 26.41
C ALA A 22 -5.05 -25.43 25.54
N MET A 23 -5.10 -25.05 24.27
CA MET A 23 -3.88 -24.97 23.49
C MET A 23 -3.05 -23.93 24.21
N SER A 24 -2.12 -24.42 25.04
CA SER A 24 -0.93 -23.67 25.36
C SER A 24 -0.31 -23.36 23.99
N PHE A 25 -0.59 -22.16 23.50
CA PHE A 25 0.26 -21.54 22.51
C PHE A 25 1.58 -21.38 23.23
N SER A 26 2.47 -22.34 23.02
CA SER A 26 3.89 -22.16 23.32
C SER A 26 4.25 -20.82 22.71
N SER A 27 4.70 -19.89 23.56
CA SER A 27 5.15 -18.58 23.11
C SER A 27 6.21 -18.83 22.05
N VAL A 28 5.84 -18.63 20.78
CA VAL A 28 6.83 -18.43 19.74
C VAL A 28 7.66 -17.28 20.28
N SER A 29 8.95 -17.54 20.56
CA SER A 29 9.91 -16.47 20.86
C SER A 29 9.63 -15.37 19.86
N ALA A 30 9.31 -14.17 20.34
CA ALA A 30 8.86 -13.08 19.50
C ALA A 30 10.00 -12.64 18.58
N ALA A 31 10.19 -13.37 17.48
CA ALA A 31 10.65 -12.77 16.25
C ALA A 31 9.77 -11.54 16.05
N SER A 32 10.40 -10.37 16.05
CA SER A 32 9.72 -9.07 15.98
C SER A 32 8.63 -9.12 14.92
N GLN A 33 7.36 -9.08 15.34
CA GLN A 33 6.26 -9.03 14.39
C GLN A 33 6.39 -7.74 13.57
N THR A 34 6.65 -7.87 12.28
CA THR A 34 6.69 -6.73 11.37
C THR A 34 5.27 -6.30 11.03
N ARG A 35 4.89 -5.08 11.41
CA ARG A 35 3.59 -4.52 11.04
C ARG A 35 3.64 -3.96 9.62
N VAL A 36 2.69 -4.37 8.79
CA VAL A 36 2.53 -3.91 7.40
C VAL A 36 1.25 -3.07 7.30
N GLY A 37 1.28 -2.01 6.50
CA GLY A 37 0.13 -1.17 6.18
C GLY A 37 -0.20 -1.25 4.69
N VAL A 38 -1.49 -1.16 4.37
CA VAL A 38 -1.98 -1.08 2.99
C VAL A 38 -2.81 0.19 2.87
N VAL A 39 -2.46 1.03 1.90
CA VAL A 39 -3.12 2.30 1.65
C VAL A 39 -4.18 2.11 0.58
N GLN A 40 -5.37 2.64 0.86
CA GLN A 40 -6.35 2.99 -0.15
C GLN A 40 -6.48 4.51 -0.20
N MET A 41 -6.38 5.08 -1.39
CA MET A 41 -6.51 6.53 -1.61
C MET A 41 -7.20 6.79 -2.94
N THR A 42 -7.69 8.02 -3.12
CA THR A 42 -8.22 8.50 -4.39
C THR A 42 -7.17 9.44 -4.99
N SER A 43 -6.38 8.93 -5.94
CA SER A 43 -5.47 9.78 -6.69
C SER A 43 -6.25 10.78 -7.55
N VAL A 44 -5.67 11.95 -7.78
CA VAL A 44 -6.22 13.00 -8.65
C VAL A 44 -5.20 13.47 -9.69
N GLY A 45 -5.60 14.38 -10.57
CA GLY A 45 -4.73 14.99 -11.59
C GLY A 45 -3.79 16.07 -11.04
N ASP A 46 -3.24 15.87 -9.84
CA ASP A 46 -2.33 16.81 -9.16
C ASP A 46 -1.27 16.04 -8.35
N LEU A 47 -0.01 16.15 -8.77
CA LEU A 47 1.12 15.46 -8.16
C LEU A 47 1.34 15.88 -6.69
N ASP A 48 1.15 17.16 -6.38
CA ASP A 48 1.41 17.69 -5.04
C ASP A 48 0.28 17.31 -4.07
N ALA A 49 -0.97 17.34 -4.52
CA ALA A 49 -2.11 16.87 -3.73
C ALA A 49 -2.00 15.36 -3.41
N ASN A 50 -1.61 14.55 -4.39
CA ASN A 50 -1.40 13.12 -4.19
C ASN A 50 -0.20 12.86 -3.27
N TYR A 51 0.92 13.57 -3.48
CA TYR A 51 2.08 13.46 -2.60
C TYR A 51 1.74 13.88 -1.16
N ALA A 52 0.97 14.95 -0.95
CA ALA A 52 0.54 15.37 0.38
C ALA A 52 -0.28 14.28 1.06
N THR A 53 -1.17 13.61 0.33
CA THR A 53 -1.94 12.46 0.82
C THR A 53 -1.03 11.28 1.17
N CYS A 54 -0.10 10.92 0.28
CA CYS A 54 0.86 9.85 0.54
C CYS A 54 1.74 10.16 1.77
N SER A 55 2.28 11.38 1.85
CA SER A 55 3.12 11.82 2.96
C SER A 55 2.40 11.75 4.30
N ARG A 56 1.15 12.24 4.36
CA ARG A 56 0.33 12.16 5.56
C ARG A 56 0.09 10.71 5.99
N LEU A 57 -0.33 9.84 5.06
CA LEU A 57 -0.60 8.43 5.34
C LEU A 57 0.65 7.66 5.76
N THR A 58 1.81 7.97 5.17
CA THR A 58 3.10 7.41 5.59
C THR A 58 3.44 7.78 7.03
N LYS A 59 3.27 9.07 7.40
CA LYS A 59 3.55 9.54 8.76
C LYS A 59 2.60 8.92 9.79
N GLU A 60 1.31 8.81 9.46
CA GLU A 60 0.32 8.11 10.30
C GLU A 60 0.67 6.64 10.49
N ALA A 61 1.06 5.94 9.42
CA ALA A 61 1.47 4.55 9.47
C ALA A 61 2.74 4.35 10.31
N ALA A 62 3.75 5.22 10.13
CA ALA A 62 4.99 5.20 10.91
C ALA A 62 4.72 5.44 12.40
N ALA A 63 3.86 6.40 12.74
CA ALA A 63 3.42 6.66 14.11
C ALA A 63 2.68 5.46 14.73
N ALA A 64 1.98 4.67 13.91
CA ALA A 64 1.35 3.41 14.32
C ALA A 64 2.32 2.22 14.38
N GLY A 65 3.62 2.42 14.13
CA GLY A 65 4.63 1.36 14.17
C GLY A 65 4.65 0.44 12.94
N VAL A 66 4.03 0.84 11.82
CA VAL A 66 4.18 0.14 10.54
C VAL A 66 5.62 0.27 10.05
N LYS A 67 6.16 -0.82 9.50
CA LYS A 67 7.52 -0.90 8.96
C LYS A 67 7.58 -1.04 7.44
N PHE A 68 6.46 -1.41 6.82
CA PHE A 68 6.32 -1.52 5.36
C PHE A 68 4.92 -1.04 4.95
N LEU A 69 4.84 -0.06 4.05
CA LEU A 69 3.59 0.56 3.62
C LEU A 69 3.38 0.39 2.11
N CYS A 70 2.26 -0.22 1.73
CA CYS A 70 1.90 -0.46 0.33
C CYS A 70 0.93 0.61 -0.17
N PHE A 71 1.34 1.36 -1.19
CA PHE A 71 0.48 2.25 -1.98
C PHE A 71 -0.14 1.53 -3.17
N PRO A 72 -1.32 1.98 -3.64
CA PRO A 72 -1.98 1.39 -4.80
C PRO A 72 -1.24 1.71 -6.11
N GLU A 73 -1.71 1.08 -7.19
CA GLU A 73 -1.37 1.49 -8.56
C GLU A 73 -1.80 2.96 -8.78
N VAL A 74 -1.05 3.72 -9.59
CA VAL A 74 -1.40 5.10 -9.96
C VAL A 74 -1.49 6.07 -8.76
N PHE A 75 -0.80 5.77 -7.65
CA PHE A 75 -0.78 6.59 -6.43
C PHE A 75 -0.30 8.04 -6.65
N SER A 76 0.59 8.27 -7.63
CA SER A 76 1.22 9.57 -7.89
C SER A 76 0.35 10.53 -8.67
N PHE A 77 -0.42 10.05 -9.65
CA PHE A 77 -1.20 10.89 -10.57
C PHE A 77 -2.19 10.09 -11.39
N ILE A 78 -3.45 10.54 -11.47
CA ILE A 78 -4.44 10.04 -12.43
C ILE A 78 -5.01 11.21 -13.24
N GLY A 79 -4.83 11.16 -14.57
CA GLY A 79 -5.30 12.21 -15.47
C GLY A 79 -6.81 12.15 -15.72
N SER A 80 -7.35 13.23 -16.25
CA SER A 80 -8.76 13.23 -16.73
C SER A 80 -8.89 12.56 -18.10
N LYS A 81 -7.76 12.32 -18.78
CA LYS A 81 -7.68 11.63 -20.08
C LYS A 81 -6.63 10.53 -20.02
N ASP A 82 -6.90 9.45 -20.74
CA ASP A 82 -5.94 8.37 -20.98
C ASP A 82 -4.61 8.93 -21.52
N GLY A 83 -3.49 8.40 -21.01
CA GLY A 83 -2.14 8.77 -21.44
C GLY A 83 -1.67 10.16 -21.02
N GLU A 84 -2.46 10.95 -20.28
CA GLU A 84 -2.04 12.27 -19.80
C GLU A 84 -0.79 12.19 -18.92
N SER A 85 -0.65 11.10 -18.16
CA SER A 85 0.47 10.87 -17.26
C SER A 85 1.81 10.65 -17.97
N VAL A 86 1.82 10.32 -19.28
CA VAL A 86 3.06 10.14 -20.07
C VAL A 86 3.91 11.41 -20.02
N LYS A 87 3.28 12.58 -20.00
CA LYS A 87 3.96 13.88 -19.93
C LYS A 87 4.67 14.13 -18.59
N LEU A 88 4.29 13.39 -17.56
CA LEU A 88 4.84 13.48 -16.21
C LEU A 88 5.86 12.36 -15.93
N ALA A 89 6.02 11.43 -16.88
CA ALA A 89 6.86 10.27 -16.68
C ALA A 89 8.34 10.65 -16.56
N GLU A 90 9.00 10.11 -15.55
CA GLU A 90 10.39 10.43 -15.24
C GLU A 90 11.18 9.15 -14.92
N PRO A 91 12.51 9.17 -15.01
CA PRO A 91 13.32 8.03 -14.56
C PRO A 91 13.17 7.82 -13.04
N LEU A 92 13.54 6.63 -12.56
CA LEU A 92 13.43 6.29 -11.13
C LEU A 92 14.42 7.05 -10.23
N ASP A 93 15.33 7.85 -10.79
CA ASP A 93 16.18 8.80 -10.06
C ASP A 93 15.70 10.25 -10.18
N GLY A 94 14.55 10.47 -10.84
CA GLY A 94 13.92 11.76 -11.07
C GLY A 94 13.32 12.41 -9.82
N PRO A 95 12.96 13.70 -9.91
CA PRO A 95 12.54 14.51 -8.76
C PRO A 95 11.29 13.99 -8.06
N ILE A 96 10.30 13.42 -8.75
CA ILE A 96 9.11 12.83 -8.12
C ILE A 96 9.52 11.61 -7.29
N MET A 97 10.32 10.70 -7.84
CA MET A 97 10.79 9.51 -7.11
C MET A 97 11.67 9.91 -5.92
N GLN A 98 12.54 10.90 -6.07
CA GLN A 98 13.36 11.42 -4.96
C GLN A 98 12.51 11.92 -3.78
N ARG A 99 11.32 12.50 -4.03
CA ARG A 99 10.41 12.88 -2.93
C ARG A 99 9.94 11.67 -2.12
N TYR A 100 9.66 10.55 -2.77
CA TYR A 100 9.27 9.31 -2.08
C TYR A 100 10.46 8.63 -1.37
N CYS A 101 11.66 8.70 -1.96
CA CYS A 101 12.90 8.30 -1.30
C CYS A 101 13.15 9.08 0.00
N SER A 102 13.03 10.41 -0.04
CA SER A 102 13.13 11.26 1.15
C SER A 102 12.04 10.93 2.16
N LEU A 103 10.79 10.74 1.73
CA LEU A 103 9.68 10.39 2.61
C LEU A 103 9.91 9.07 3.37
N ALA A 104 10.42 8.04 2.68
CA ALA A 104 10.76 6.74 3.27
C ALA A 104 11.84 6.89 4.35
N ASN A 105 12.91 7.65 4.04
CA ASN A 105 14.01 7.92 4.97
C ASN A 105 13.54 8.70 6.21
N GLU A 106 12.87 9.84 6.00
CA GLU A 106 12.35 10.70 7.07
C GLU A 106 11.38 9.97 8.00
N SER A 107 10.60 9.02 7.46
CA SER A 107 9.62 8.24 8.21
C SER A 107 10.18 6.91 8.73
N SER A 108 11.43 6.56 8.37
CA SER A 108 12.11 5.30 8.70
C SER A 108 11.22 4.06 8.43
N ILE A 109 10.64 4.00 7.24
CA ILE A 109 9.67 2.99 6.81
C ILE A 109 9.94 2.57 5.36
N TRP A 110 9.73 1.28 5.05
CA TRP A 110 9.74 0.82 3.66
C TRP A 110 8.48 1.27 2.93
N LEU A 111 8.63 1.66 1.67
CA LEU A 111 7.52 2.00 0.78
C LEU A 111 7.45 1.02 -0.39
N SER A 112 6.24 0.53 -0.65
CA SER A 112 5.88 -0.20 -1.86
C SER A 112 4.99 0.70 -2.71
N LEU A 113 5.53 1.27 -3.77
CA LEU A 113 4.87 2.23 -4.64
C LEU A 113 4.22 1.51 -5.83
N GLY A 114 2.92 1.21 -5.75
CA GLY A 114 2.26 0.17 -6.56
C GLY A 114 2.18 0.39 -8.08
N GLY A 115 2.48 1.59 -8.59
CA GLY A 115 2.47 1.86 -10.03
C GLY A 115 2.87 3.29 -10.34
N PHE A 116 4.18 3.53 -10.42
CA PHE A 116 4.79 4.81 -10.78
C PHE A 116 4.89 4.95 -12.31
N GLN A 117 4.70 6.18 -12.80
CA GLN A 117 4.88 6.50 -14.22
C GLN A 117 6.36 6.68 -14.53
N GLU A 118 7.06 5.56 -14.74
CA GLU A 118 8.46 5.58 -15.15
C GLU A 118 8.56 5.97 -16.64
N ARG A 119 9.56 6.78 -17.00
CA ARG A 119 9.82 7.15 -18.40
C ARG A 119 9.95 5.91 -19.28
N GLY A 120 9.16 5.86 -20.36
CA GLY A 120 9.16 4.76 -21.31
C GLY A 120 10.24 4.86 -22.39
N PRO A 121 10.17 4.01 -23.43
CA PRO A 121 11.14 3.98 -24.51
C PRO A 121 11.05 5.16 -25.49
N ASP A 122 9.93 5.90 -25.47
CA ASP A 122 9.64 7.04 -26.35
C ASP A 122 8.71 8.06 -25.67
N ASP A 123 8.42 9.17 -26.34
CA ASP A 123 7.61 10.28 -25.79
C ASP A 123 6.10 9.98 -25.73
N SER A 124 5.66 8.84 -26.28
CA SER A 124 4.26 8.42 -26.31
C SER A 124 3.92 7.32 -25.30
N HIS A 125 4.93 6.66 -24.73
CA HIS A 125 4.74 5.57 -23.77
C HIS A 125 5.49 5.80 -22.47
N GLN A 126 4.89 5.37 -21.37
CA GLN A 126 5.53 5.23 -20.06
C GLN A 126 5.63 3.74 -19.69
N TYR A 127 6.37 3.39 -18.65
CA TYR A 127 6.18 2.11 -17.95
C TYR A 127 5.28 2.33 -16.74
N ASN A 128 4.50 1.29 -16.41
CA ASN A 128 3.82 1.19 -15.13
C ASN A 128 4.71 0.37 -14.19
N THR A 129 5.38 1.06 -13.27
CA THR A 129 6.49 0.48 -12.51
C THR A 129 6.18 0.45 -11.03
N HIS A 130 6.10 -0.76 -10.46
CA HIS A 130 6.10 -0.96 -9.01
C HIS A 130 7.52 -0.76 -8.47
N VAL A 131 7.69 0.08 -7.46
CA VAL A 131 9.01 0.40 -6.87
C VAL A 131 9.03 0.08 -5.38
N LEU A 132 10.09 -0.59 -4.91
CA LEU A 132 10.36 -0.77 -3.49
C LEU A 132 11.48 0.18 -3.03
N ILE A 133 11.19 0.96 -1.99
CA ILE A 133 12.13 1.87 -1.35
C ILE A 133 12.35 1.39 0.09
N ASP A 134 13.62 1.24 0.49
CA ASP A 134 13.97 0.89 1.87
C ASP A 134 13.83 2.08 2.83
N GLU A 135 13.94 1.80 4.13
CA GLU A 135 13.84 2.81 5.19
C GLU A 135 14.98 3.83 5.18
N SER A 136 16.04 3.61 4.39
CA SER A 136 17.13 4.58 4.18
C SER A 136 16.87 5.50 2.97
N GLY A 137 15.73 5.33 2.29
CA GLY A 137 15.36 6.06 1.10
C GLY A 137 16.03 5.56 -0.17
N LYS A 138 16.48 4.30 -0.21
CA LYS A 138 17.09 3.71 -1.42
C LYS A 138 16.11 2.82 -2.15
N VAL A 139 16.01 3.00 -3.47
CA VAL A 139 15.32 2.05 -4.35
C VAL A 139 16.04 0.71 -4.30
N ARG A 140 15.33 -0.36 -3.94
CA ARG A 140 15.87 -1.73 -3.82
C ARG A 140 15.52 -2.62 -4.98
N SER A 141 14.35 -2.41 -5.55
CA SER A 141 13.88 -3.15 -6.71
C SER A 141 12.79 -2.35 -7.42
N SER A 142 12.62 -2.68 -8.70
CA SER A 142 11.51 -2.22 -9.51
C SER A 142 10.95 -3.39 -10.31
N TYR A 143 9.66 -3.31 -10.64
CA TYR A 143 8.96 -4.26 -11.48
C TYR A 143 8.08 -3.49 -12.46
N ARG A 144 8.34 -3.64 -13.76
CA ARG A 144 7.50 -3.07 -14.81
C ARG A 144 6.37 -4.05 -15.12
N LYS A 145 5.13 -3.55 -15.17
CA LYS A 145 3.93 -4.34 -15.47
C LYS A 145 4.10 -5.05 -16.81
N ILE A 146 4.08 -6.38 -16.80
CA ILE A 146 4.26 -7.21 -18.00
C ILE A 146 2.93 -7.40 -18.74
N HIS A 147 1.84 -7.53 -18.00
CA HIS A 147 0.50 -7.76 -18.54
C HIS A 147 -0.30 -6.45 -18.53
N LEU A 148 -0.35 -5.78 -19.67
CA LEU A 148 -1.13 -4.55 -19.84
C LEU A 148 -2.62 -4.87 -20.00
N PHE A 149 -3.45 -3.96 -19.52
CA PHE A 149 -4.90 -4.06 -19.59
C PHE A 149 -5.39 -3.62 -20.97
N ASP A 150 -5.26 -4.52 -21.94
CA ASP A 150 -5.86 -4.39 -23.26
C ASP A 150 -7.11 -5.27 -23.34
N VAL A 151 -8.27 -4.63 -23.29
CA VAL A 151 -9.57 -5.30 -23.25
C VAL A 151 -10.45 -4.82 -24.39
N ASP A 152 -10.97 -5.77 -25.15
CA ASP A 152 -11.99 -5.56 -26.17
C ASP A 152 -13.22 -6.37 -25.76
N VAL A 153 -14.28 -5.67 -25.35
CA VAL A 153 -15.59 -6.28 -25.07
C VAL A 153 -16.51 -5.95 -26.25
N PRO A 154 -16.83 -6.94 -27.12
CA PRO A 154 -17.65 -6.72 -28.31
C PRO A 154 -19.00 -6.05 -27.98
N GLY A 155 -19.32 -4.99 -28.71
CA GLY A 155 -20.57 -4.22 -28.51
C GLY A 155 -20.59 -3.33 -27.26
N ASN A 156 -19.48 -3.23 -26.52
CA ASN A 156 -19.38 -2.40 -25.32
C ASN A 156 -18.17 -1.46 -25.40
N MET A 157 -17.02 -1.86 -24.86
CA MET A 157 -15.88 -0.98 -24.64
C MET A 157 -14.60 -1.62 -25.16
N VAL A 158 -13.80 -0.79 -25.84
CA VAL A 158 -12.41 -1.10 -26.18
C VAL A 158 -11.52 -0.17 -25.37
N TYR A 159 -10.66 -0.76 -24.55
CA TYR A 159 -9.63 -0.03 -23.82
C TYR A 159 -8.29 -0.71 -24.08
N LYS A 160 -7.27 0.12 -24.34
CA LYS A 160 -5.91 -0.35 -24.62
C LYS A 160 -4.93 0.50 -23.82
N GLU A 161 -4.48 -0.04 -22.69
CA GLU A 161 -3.40 0.53 -21.88
C GLU A 161 -2.11 0.60 -22.72
N SER A 162 -1.92 -0.33 -23.66
CA SER A 162 -0.77 -0.38 -24.56
C SER A 162 -0.62 0.84 -25.49
N ARG A 163 -1.65 1.69 -25.62
CA ARG A 163 -1.55 2.94 -26.41
C ARG A 163 -0.65 4.00 -25.78
N PHE A 164 -0.38 3.88 -24.49
CA PHE A 164 0.39 4.87 -23.72
C PHE A 164 1.29 4.23 -22.65
N THR A 165 1.28 2.90 -22.52
CA THR A 165 2.15 2.16 -21.60
C THR A 165 2.88 1.05 -22.34
N THR A 166 4.16 0.88 -22.10
CA THR A 166 4.96 -0.24 -22.60
C THR A 166 5.02 -1.35 -21.54
N ALA A 167 4.95 -2.60 -21.99
CA ALA A 167 5.13 -3.75 -21.11
C ALA A 167 6.60 -3.89 -20.67
N GLY A 168 6.79 -4.41 -19.45
CA GLY A 168 8.10 -4.72 -18.87
C GLY A 168 8.83 -5.91 -19.49
#